data_AF-A0A6C0JK63-F1
#
_entry.id   AF-A0A6C0JK63-F1
#
_cell.length_a   1.000
_cell.length_b   1.000
_cell.length_c   1.000
_cell.angle_alpha   90.00
_cell.angle_beta   90.00
_cell.angle_gamma   90.00
#
_symmetry.space_group_name_H-M   'P 1'
#
loop_
_entity.id
_entity.type
_entity.pdbx_description
1 polymer ?
#
loop_
_entity_poly.entity_id
_entity_poly.type
_entity_poly.pdbx_seq_one_letter_code
_entity_poly.pdbx_strand_id
1 'polypeptide(L)'
;MSVWPFFTGNSNVFRQSYITGFIDVSGITTLRNDVTINGNLTVDASSILQGDVSMNSRLFIGNDVSFSGNLYVSGNLSANYLAGSIPTSAISGSINSNFTTDIISTNRLFVIRDTSLNSRLAIGSDVSFNCGNVGLTSDLSSIYVAMVGNVYLGGNLNAASNMILSNNNVVIQKDVSMNSRFFINNIGCDMSMSGNATVLGNLITNNLSATNNLSVNNITLFAGDVSMIGNIYVSNKTILNGDVSMNARLFVTGNIRTNNSIIANGLTVTSDYRIKDDIVALDSTYVVDELNPVRYYNKLANKEDLGLIAHELQEVYPILVNGEKDGEEYQNVNYIGLLPILINETKLLKKEMNLTLERLEKLEENMN
;
A
#
# COMPACT_ATOMS: atom_id res chain seq x y z
N MET A 1 113.80 -0.93 6.67
CA MET A 1 115.20 -1.13 6.25
C MET A 1 115.30 -2.51 5.62
N SER A 2 115.27 -2.56 4.29
CA SER A 2 115.42 -3.79 3.50
C SER A 2 116.72 -3.69 2.71
N VAL A 3 117.48 -4.78 2.77
CA VAL A 3 118.82 -4.91 2.20
C VAL A 3 118.67 -5.09 0.68
N TRP A 4 119.39 -4.27 -0.08
CA TRP A 4 119.39 -4.22 -1.54
C TRP A 4 119.94 -5.54 -2.11
N PRO A 5 119.26 -6.20 -3.07
CA PRO A 5 119.87 -7.30 -3.79
C PRO A 5 120.74 -6.72 -4.92
N PHE A 6 122.05 -6.89 -4.76
CA PHE A 6 123.12 -6.75 -5.77
C PHE A 6 123.46 -5.35 -6.28
N PHE A 7 124.28 -4.64 -5.50
CA PHE A 7 125.38 -3.88 -6.07
C PHE A 7 126.42 -4.87 -6.61
N THR A 8 126.37 -5.19 -7.90
CA THR A 8 127.56 -5.77 -8.54
C THR A 8 128.61 -4.65 -8.67
N GLY A 9 129.90 -4.98 -8.70
CA GLY A 9 130.97 -3.98 -8.90
C GLY A 9 130.86 -3.16 -10.21
N ASN A 10 129.88 -3.48 -11.05
CA ASN A 10 129.62 -2.88 -12.36
C ASN A 10 128.28 -2.11 -12.45
N SER A 11 127.57 -1.89 -11.34
CA SER A 11 126.28 -1.18 -11.34
C SER A 11 126.47 0.33 -11.19
N ASN A 12 125.94 1.11 -12.15
CA ASN A 12 125.90 2.57 -12.02
C ASN A 12 124.81 2.98 -11.03
N VAL A 13 125.17 3.80 -10.03
CA VAL A 13 124.24 4.32 -9.02
C VAL A 13 124.08 5.81 -9.24
N PHE A 14 122.90 6.22 -9.67
CA PHE A 14 122.53 7.63 -9.77
C PHE A 14 121.53 7.98 -8.68
N ARG A 15 121.86 8.95 -7.82
CA ARG A 15 120.96 9.39 -6.73
C ARG A 15 119.78 10.20 -7.25
N GLN A 16 120.04 11.08 -8.22
CA GLN A 16 119.05 11.84 -8.97
C GLN A 16 119.66 12.12 -10.34
N SER A 17 118.96 11.76 -11.41
CA SER A 17 119.38 12.00 -12.79
C SER A 17 118.25 12.65 -13.55
N TYR A 18 118.60 13.58 -14.45
CA TYR A 18 117.67 14.20 -15.40
C TYR A 18 118.16 13.91 -16.81
N ILE A 19 117.29 13.38 -17.66
CA ILE A 19 117.59 13.02 -19.04
C ILE A 19 116.65 13.80 -19.94
N THR A 20 117.20 14.61 -20.85
CA THR A 20 116.43 15.47 -21.77
C THR A 20 116.08 14.81 -23.10
N GLY A 21 116.77 13.72 -23.43
CA GLY A 21 116.54 12.92 -24.63
C GLY A 21 115.67 11.70 -24.38
N PHE A 22 115.56 10.83 -25.38
CA PHE A 22 114.90 9.55 -25.24
C PHE A 22 115.74 8.60 -24.37
N ILE A 23 115.06 7.74 -23.63
CA ILE A 23 115.65 6.57 -22.97
C ILE A 23 115.09 5.36 -23.69
N ASP A 24 115.96 4.58 -24.33
CA ASP A 24 115.61 3.29 -24.90
C ASP A 24 116.17 2.18 -24.00
N VAL A 25 115.29 1.28 -23.54
CA VAL A 25 115.65 0.14 -22.70
C VAL A 25 115.15 -1.13 -23.38
N SER A 26 116.06 -1.90 -23.96
CA SER A 26 115.74 -3.18 -24.61
C SER A 26 115.47 -4.32 -23.63
N GLY A 27 115.77 -4.11 -22.34
CA GLY A 27 115.51 -5.05 -21.26
C GLY A 27 114.33 -4.63 -20.36
N ILE A 28 114.20 -5.31 -19.22
CA ILE A 28 113.15 -5.01 -18.24
C ILE A 28 113.50 -3.71 -17.49
N THR A 29 112.56 -2.77 -17.47
CA THR A 29 112.61 -1.62 -16.58
C THR A 29 111.75 -1.90 -15.33
N THR A 30 112.34 -1.80 -14.14
CA THR A 30 111.60 -1.92 -12.87
C THR A 30 111.64 -0.59 -12.12
N LEU A 31 110.47 0.00 -11.88
CA LEU A 31 110.27 1.21 -11.07
C LEU A 31 109.49 0.79 -9.81
N ARG A 32 110.01 1.09 -8.62
CA ARG A 32 109.52 0.49 -7.36
C ARG A 32 108.59 1.36 -6.52
N ASN A 33 108.60 2.67 -6.74
CA ASN A 33 107.74 3.62 -6.04
C ASN A 33 106.80 4.24 -7.08
N ASP A 34 106.68 5.56 -7.09
CA ASP A 34 105.77 6.27 -7.99
C ASP A 34 106.41 6.50 -9.36
N VAL A 35 105.59 6.30 -10.39
CA VAL A 35 105.92 6.63 -11.78
C VAL A 35 104.91 7.67 -12.25
N THR A 36 105.37 8.91 -12.42
CA THR A 36 104.55 9.97 -13.00
C THR A 36 104.93 10.15 -14.47
N ILE A 37 103.95 9.98 -15.35
CA ILE A 37 104.09 10.22 -16.79
C ILE A 37 103.22 11.44 -17.12
N ASN A 38 103.84 12.55 -17.51
CA ASN A 38 103.11 13.78 -17.86
C ASN A 38 102.55 13.75 -19.29
N GLY A 39 102.99 12.79 -20.10
CA GLY A 39 102.49 12.54 -21.46
C GLY A 39 101.62 11.28 -21.52
N ASN A 40 101.56 10.68 -22.71
CA ASN A 40 100.82 9.45 -22.93
C ASN A 40 101.64 8.24 -22.49
N LEU A 41 100.98 7.26 -21.87
CA LEU A 41 101.50 5.90 -21.70
C LEU A 41 100.86 5.01 -22.77
N THR A 42 101.69 4.48 -23.68
CA THR A 42 101.28 3.46 -24.65
C THR A 42 101.84 2.12 -24.20
N VAL A 43 101.00 1.08 -24.20
CA VAL A 43 101.40 -0.31 -23.89
C VAL A 43 100.92 -1.18 -25.04
N ASP A 44 101.85 -1.72 -25.82
CA ASP A 44 101.51 -2.52 -27.02
C ASP A 44 100.98 -3.92 -26.67
N ALA A 45 101.37 -4.44 -25.50
CA ALA A 45 100.94 -5.73 -24.99
C ALA A 45 99.89 -5.53 -23.87
N SER A 46 100.02 -6.27 -22.75
CA SER A 46 99.10 -6.17 -21.63
C SER A 46 99.58 -5.19 -20.55
N SER A 47 98.63 -4.46 -19.96
CA SER A 47 98.82 -3.77 -18.69
C SER A 47 98.04 -4.50 -17.60
N ILE A 48 98.69 -4.81 -16.49
CA ILE A 48 98.07 -5.42 -15.32
C ILE A 48 98.27 -4.47 -14.14
N LEU A 49 97.17 -3.92 -13.63
CA LEU A 49 97.14 -3.05 -12.46
C LEU A 49 96.48 -3.82 -11.32
N GLN A 50 97.22 -4.11 -10.25
CA GLN A 50 96.73 -4.93 -9.12
C GLN A 50 95.87 -4.13 -8.13
N GLY A 51 95.96 -2.81 -8.16
CA GLY A 51 95.13 -1.89 -7.36
C GLY A 51 94.06 -1.21 -8.20
N ASP A 52 93.41 -0.21 -7.60
CA ASP A 52 92.32 0.53 -8.25
C ASP A 52 92.80 1.33 -9.45
N VAL A 53 92.03 1.27 -10.54
CA VAL A 53 92.22 2.11 -11.72
C VAL A 53 91.21 3.25 -11.67
N SER A 54 91.70 4.45 -11.38
CA SER A 54 90.89 5.68 -11.42
C SER A 54 91.18 6.46 -12.70
N MET A 55 90.12 6.82 -13.45
CA MET A 55 90.20 7.70 -14.61
C MET A 55 89.30 8.92 -14.38
N ASN A 56 89.87 10.11 -14.48
CA ASN A 56 89.11 11.35 -14.23
C ASN A 56 88.10 11.69 -15.35
N SER A 57 88.37 11.24 -16.58
CA SER A 57 87.59 11.63 -17.76
C SER A 57 86.87 10.42 -18.38
N ARG A 58 87.45 9.78 -19.40
CA ARG A 58 86.77 8.77 -20.20
C ARG A 58 87.62 7.51 -20.31
N LEU A 59 86.95 6.36 -20.21
CA LEU A 59 87.48 5.06 -20.58
C LEU A 59 86.85 4.65 -21.91
N PHE A 60 87.67 4.37 -22.92
CA PHE A 60 87.24 3.78 -24.18
C PHE A 60 87.81 2.37 -24.27
N ILE A 61 86.95 1.39 -24.51
CA ILE A 61 87.34 -0.02 -24.66
C ILE A 61 86.80 -0.50 -26.01
N GLY A 62 87.66 -1.10 -26.82
CA GLY A 62 87.32 -1.49 -28.19
C GLY A 62 86.54 -2.81 -28.30
N ASN A 63 86.68 -3.68 -27.30
CA ASN A 63 85.99 -4.98 -27.23
C ASN A 63 85.17 -5.03 -25.93
N ASP A 64 85.52 -5.93 -25.02
CA ASP A 64 84.68 -6.25 -23.87
C ASP A 64 85.19 -5.64 -22.57
N VAL A 65 84.24 -5.26 -21.72
CA VAL A 65 84.47 -4.98 -20.30
C VAL A 65 83.79 -6.07 -19.49
N SER A 66 84.55 -6.81 -18.69
CA SER A 66 84.01 -7.81 -17.78
C SER A 66 84.21 -7.34 -16.34
N PHE A 67 83.11 -7.25 -15.59
CA PHE A 67 83.12 -7.00 -14.16
C PHE A 67 82.76 -8.29 -13.42
N SER A 68 83.56 -8.68 -12.44
CA SER A 68 83.22 -9.77 -11.51
C SER A 68 82.33 -9.31 -10.34
N GLY A 69 82.10 -8.01 -10.23
CA GLY A 69 81.26 -7.37 -9.22
C GLY A 69 80.24 -6.41 -9.82
N ASN A 70 79.78 -5.45 -9.01
CA ASN A 70 78.75 -4.51 -9.40
C ASN A 70 79.29 -3.38 -10.29
N LEU A 71 78.52 -2.99 -11.30
CA LEU A 71 78.71 -1.75 -12.05
C LEU A 71 77.84 -0.65 -11.43
N TYR A 72 78.48 0.39 -10.88
CA TYR A 72 77.77 1.58 -10.38
C TYR A 72 77.89 2.71 -11.40
N VAL A 73 76.75 3.25 -11.85
CA VAL A 73 76.68 4.37 -12.80
C VAL A 73 75.85 5.48 -12.15
N SER A 74 76.46 6.63 -11.88
CA SER A 74 75.76 7.79 -11.30
C SER A 74 74.93 8.57 -12.32
N GLY A 75 75.16 8.34 -13.61
CA GLY A 75 74.40 8.91 -14.73
C GLY A 75 73.64 7.85 -15.52
N ASN A 76 73.61 7.98 -16.84
CA ASN A 76 72.87 7.08 -17.71
C ASN A 76 73.69 5.84 -18.08
N LEU A 77 73.09 4.66 -17.97
CA LEU A 77 73.54 3.44 -18.61
C LEU A 77 72.74 3.24 -19.90
N SER A 78 73.38 3.38 -21.06
CA SER A 78 72.80 3.08 -22.36
C SER A 78 73.45 1.82 -22.91
N ALA A 79 72.67 0.74 -23.05
CA ALA A 79 73.16 -0.56 -23.52
C ALA A 79 72.16 -1.22 -24.48
N ASN A 80 72.69 -1.94 -25.47
CA ASN A 80 71.91 -2.84 -26.31
C ASN A 80 71.99 -4.25 -25.73
N TYR A 81 70.84 -4.90 -25.58
CA TYR A 81 70.74 -6.26 -25.04
C TYR A 81 70.05 -7.18 -26.04
N LEU A 82 70.37 -8.48 -25.98
CA LEU A 82 69.66 -9.49 -26.74
C LEU A 82 68.24 -9.66 -26.17
N ALA A 83 67.28 -9.99 -27.02
CA ALA A 83 65.91 -10.22 -26.59
C ALA A 83 65.87 -11.32 -25.50
N GLY A 84 65.26 -11.01 -24.35
CA GLY A 84 65.13 -11.94 -23.22
C GLY A 84 66.38 -12.12 -22.35
N SER A 85 67.50 -11.44 -22.64
CA SER A 85 68.72 -11.60 -21.82
C SER A 85 68.65 -10.89 -20.46
N ILE A 86 67.64 -10.04 -20.24
CA ILE A 86 67.35 -9.42 -18.94
C ILE A 86 66.07 -10.09 -18.41
N PRO A 87 66.17 -11.05 -17.46
CA PRO A 87 64.99 -11.64 -16.86
C PRO A 87 64.23 -10.61 -16.03
N THR A 88 62.91 -10.76 -15.89
CA THR A 88 62.08 -9.83 -15.11
C THR A 88 62.52 -9.69 -13.66
N SER A 89 63.10 -10.75 -13.08
CA SER A 89 63.70 -10.72 -11.74
C SER A 89 64.94 -9.83 -11.63
N ALA A 90 65.62 -9.52 -12.74
CA ALA A 90 66.75 -8.60 -12.76
C ALA A 90 66.32 -7.12 -12.73
N ILE A 91 65.02 -6.83 -12.87
CA ILE A 91 64.46 -5.49 -12.75
C ILE A 91 63.74 -5.40 -11.40
N SER A 92 64.42 -4.85 -10.40
CA SER A 92 63.81 -4.58 -9.08
C SER A 92 63.35 -3.11 -9.02
N GLY A 93 62.04 -2.88 -9.04
CA GLY A 93 61.43 -1.54 -8.93
C GLY A 93 60.43 -1.21 -10.05
N SER A 94 59.93 0.02 -10.01
CA SER A 94 59.02 0.56 -11.04
C SER A 94 59.82 1.00 -12.26
N ILE A 95 59.36 0.63 -13.45
CA ILE A 95 59.64 1.44 -14.63
C ILE A 95 58.66 2.61 -14.53
N ASN A 96 59.14 3.81 -14.21
CA ASN A 96 58.35 5.05 -14.30
C ASN A 96 58.08 5.36 -15.79
N SER A 97 57.31 4.47 -16.42
CA SER A 97 57.01 4.51 -17.85
C SER A 97 55.62 5.07 -18.05
N ASN A 98 55.54 6.21 -18.74
CA ASN A 98 54.35 6.53 -19.50
C ASN A 98 54.28 5.56 -20.67
N PHE A 99 53.40 4.57 -20.60
CA PHE A 99 53.13 3.69 -21.74
C PHE A 99 52.43 4.53 -22.83
N THR A 100 53.14 4.81 -23.93
CA THR A 100 52.59 5.52 -25.10
C THR A 100 51.92 4.56 -26.11
N THR A 101 51.95 3.26 -25.80
CA THR A 101 51.35 2.15 -26.56
C THR A 101 50.53 1.25 -25.63
N ASP A 102 49.87 0.24 -26.19
CA ASP A 102 49.03 -0.70 -25.45
C ASP A 102 49.82 -1.50 -24.39
N ILE A 103 49.19 -1.68 -23.22
CA ILE A 103 49.64 -2.61 -22.18
C ILE A 103 48.87 -3.92 -22.37
N ILE A 104 49.54 -4.99 -22.78
CA ILE A 104 48.94 -6.31 -22.98
C ILE A 104 49.44 -7.25 -21.88
N SER A 105 48.55 -7.65 -20.97
CA SER A 105 48.84 -8.73 -20.01
C SER A 105 48.27 -10.05 -20.54
N THR A 106 49.13 -11.05 -20.77
CA THR A 106 48.70 -12.38 -21.26
C THR A 106 48.00 -13.24 -20.19
N ASN A 107 48.01 -12.82 -18.93
CA ASN A 107 47.39 -13.55 -17.82
C ASN A 107 46.52 -12.66 -16.92
N ARG A 108 47.12 -11.89 -16.00
CA ARG A 108 46.40 -11.01 -15.08
C ARG A 108 47.12 -9.67 -14.94
N LEU A 109 46.35 -8.59 -14.92
CA LEU A 109 46.80 -7.27 -14.50
C LEU A 109 46.31 -7.01 -13.07
N PHE A 110 47.23 -6.76 -12.14
CA PHE A 110 46.91 -6.38 -10.77
C PHE A 110 47.14 -4.89 -10.58
N VAL A 111 46.09 -4.17 -10.20
CA VAL A 111 46.19 -2.77 -9.79
C VAL A 111 45.90 -2.72 -8.29
N ILE A 112 46.89 -2.33 -7.50
CA ILE A 112 46.83 -2.32 -6.02
C ILE A 112 46.02 -1.12 -5.49
N ARG A 113 45.94 -0.06 -6.30
CA ARG A 113 45.22 1.18 -5.99
C ARG A 113 44.13 1.41 -7.03
N ASP A 114 44.03 2.63 -7.53
CA ASP A 114 42.94 3.02 -8.42
C ASP A 114 43.28 2.77 -9.88
N THR A 115 42.28 2.31 -10.63
CA THR A 115 42.28 2.31 -12.09
C THR A 115 41.36 3.44 -12.56
N SER A 116 41.90 4.45 -13.23
CA SER A 116 41.11 5.48 -13.91
C SER A 116 41.20 5.29 -15.42
N LEU A 117 40.06 5.14 -16.09
CA LEU A 117 39.98 5.01 -17.55
C LEU A 117 39.25 6.25 -18.10
N ASN A 118 39.88 6.94 -19.05
CA ASN A 118 39.29 8.15 -19.63
C ASN A 118 38.13 7.86 -20.58
N SER A 119 38.19 6.75 -21.34
CA SER A 119 37.25 6.48 -22.44
C SER A 119 36.32 5.29 -22.17
N ARG A 120 36.82 4.05 -22.18
CA ARG A 120 35.98 2.85 -22.10
C ARG A 120 36.65 1.74 -21.30
N LEU A 121 35.85 1.02 -20.51
CA LEU A 121 36.15 -0.32 -19.99
C LEU A 121 35.32 -1.34 -20.78
N ALA A 122 35.95 -2.33 -21.42
CA ALA A 122 35.28 -3.44 -22.10
C ALA A 122 35.72 -4.77 -21.46
N ILE A 123 34.76 -5.60 -21.06
CA ILE A 123 35.01 -6.85 -20.33
C ILE A 123 34.21 -7.98 -21.00
N GLY A 124 34.89 -9.10 -21.30
CA GLY A 124 34.30 -10.22 -22.04
C GLY A 124 33.53 -11.24 -21.18
N SER A 125 33.71 -11.22 -19.85
CA SER A 125 33.00 -12.08 -18.90
C SER A 125 32.36 -11.23 -17.81
N ASP A 126 33.01 -11.10 -16.65
CA ASP A 126 32.37 -10.54 -15.45
C ASP A 126 33.12 -9.33 -14.89
N VAL A 127 32.35 -8.37 -14.39
CA VAL A 127 32.81 -7.32 -13.50
C VAL A 127 32.25 -7.59 -12.12
N SER A 128 33.12 -7.78 -11.13
CA SER A 128 32.71 -7.92 -9.73
C SER A 128 33.20 -6.71 -8.94
N PHE A 129 32.27 -6.08 -8.21
CA PHE A 129 32.58 -4.97 -7.30
C PHE A 129 32.44 -5.50 -5.86
N ASN A 130 33.56 -5.58 -5.14
CA ASN A 130 33.62 -6.31 -3.85
C ASN A 130 32.81 -5.65 -2.72
N CYS A 131 32.56 -4.33 -2.74
CA CYS A 131 31.68 -3.64 -1.77
C CYS A 131 31.57 -2.10 -1.97
N GLY A 132 31.54 -1.60 -3.20
CA GLY A 132 31.47 -0.15 -3.48
C GLY A 132 30.14 0.30 -4.11
N ASN A 133 29.88 1.60 -4.08
CA ASN A 133 28.84 2.20 -4.92
C ASN A 133 29.28 2.11 -6.39
N VAL A 134 28.45 1.51 -7.24
CA VAL A 134 28.59 1.61 -8.69
C VAL A 134 27.85 2.87 -9.14
N GLY A 135 28.57 3.98 -9.28
CA GLY A 135 28.03 5.24 -9.79
C GLY A 135 28.15 5.32 -11.31
N LEU A 136 27.06 5.59 -12.01
CA LEU A 136 27.03 5.82 -13.45
C LEU A 136 26.54 7.26 -13.67
N THR A 137 27.39 8.11 -14.24
CA THR A 137 27.19 9.57 -14.26
C THR A 137 26.51 10.09 -15.52
N SER A 138 26.33 9.25 -16.54
CA SER A 138 25.60 9.54 -17.77
C SER A 138 24.66 8.38 -18.10
N ASP A 139 23.53 8.68 -18.74
CA ASP A 139 22.44 7.77 -19.05
C ASP A 139 22.91 6.34 -19.39
N LEU A 140 22.38 5.33 -18.67
CA LEU A 140 22.36 3.94 -19.12
C LEU A 140 21.29 3.78 -20.23
N SER A 141 21.33 4.62 -21.25
CA SER A 141 20.25 4.80 -22.23
C SER A 141 19.99 3.59 -23.14
N SER A 142 20.73 2.48 -22.98
CA SER A 142 20.60 1.30 -23.86
C SER A 142 20.93 -0.05 -23.21
N ILE A 143 20.90 -0.16 -21.88
CA ILE A 143 21.19 -1.45 -21.20
C ILE A 143 19.89 -2.09 -20.71
N TYR A 144 19.53 -3.24 -21.31
CA TYR A 144 18.68 -4.24 -20.67
C TYR A 144 19.47 -4.86 -19.52
N VAL A 145 19.25 -4.39 -18.28
CA VAL A 145 19.84 -4.99 -17.09
C VAL A 145 19.07 -6.28 -16.80
N ALA A 146 19.50 -7.38 -17.42
CA ALA A 146 18.98 -8.72 -17.15
C ALA A 146 19.58 -9.25 -15.85
N MET A 147 18.88 -9.13 -14.73
CA MET A 147 19.30 -9.76 -13.48
C MET A 147 18.74 -11.19 -13.44
N VAL A 148 19.62 -12.19 -13.50
CA VAL A 148 19.25 -13.59 -13.24
C VAL A 148 19.33 -13.82 -11.73
N GLY A 149 18.25 -13.53 -11.02
CA GLY A 149 18.17 -13.68 -9.56
C GLY A 149 17.40 -12.56 -8.87
N ASN A 150 17.66 -12.41 -7.56
CA ASN A 150 16.98 -11.42 -6.74
C ASN A 150 17.70 -10.05 -6.80
N VAL A 151 16.91 -8.98 -6.83
CA VAL A 151 17.41 -7.61 -6.66
C VAL A 151 17.07 -7.15 -5.25
N TYR A 152 18.08 -6.83 -4.44
CA TYR A 152 17.89 -6.25 -3.10
C TYR A 152 18.29 -4.78 -3.15
N LEU A 153 17.35 -3.89 -2.84
CA LEU A 153 17.58 -2.45 -2.71
C LEU A 153 17.51 -2.09 -1.23
N GLY A 154 18.61 -1.62 -0.66
CA GLY A 154 18.64 -1.11 0.71
C GLY A 154 17.96 0.26 0.88
N GLY A 155 17.56 0.90 -0.23
CA GLY A 155 16.90 2.20 -0.28
C GLY A 155 15.71 2.21 -1.24
N ASN A 156 15.40 3.39 -1.79
CA ASN A 156 14.24 3.59 -2.65
C ASN A 156 14.52 3.18 -4.10
N LEU A 157 13.52 2.58 -4.76
CA LEU A 157 13.45 2.49 -6.22
C LEU A 157 12.62 3.66 -6.75
N ASN A 158 13.22 4.55 -7.54
CA ASN A 158 12.51 5.63 -8.23
C ASN A 158 12.57 5.41 -9.73
N ALA A 159 11.43 5.41 -10.41
CA ALA A 159 11.34 5.34 -11.86
C ALA A 159 10.78 6.64 -12.42
N ALA A 160 11.50 7.25 -13.37
CA ALA A 160 11.08 8.51 -14.00
C ALA A 160 9.83 8.35 -14.88
N SER A 161 9.56 7.13 -15.35
CA SER A 161 8.38 6.78 -16.16
C SER A 161 7.56 5.69 -15.47
N ASN A 162 7.58 4.46 -15.98
CA ASN A 162 6.77 3.36 -15.46
C ASN A 162 7.67 2.33 -14.76
N MET A 163 7.20 1.82 -13.62
CA MET A 163 7.63 0.53 -13.09
C MET A 163 6.67 -0.56 -13.60
N ILE A 164 7.20 -1.55 -14.31
CA ILE A 164 6.43 -2.73 -14.75
C ILE A 164 6.92 -3.93 -13.95
N LEU A 165 6.05 -4.51 -13.12
CA LEU A 165 6.32 -5.70 -12.32
C LEU A 165 5.45 -6.83 -12.87
N SER A 166 6.05 -7.78 -13.60
CA SER A 166 5.35 -8.86 -14.30
C SER A 166 5.63 -10.25 -13.72
N ASN A 167 4.80 -11.23 -14.12
CA ASN A 167 4.91 -12.67 -13.91
C ASN A 167 4.53 -13.23 -12.53
N ASN A 168 4.50 -12.45 -11.45
CA ASN A 168 4.18 -12.95 -10.10
C ASN A 168 3.44 -11.89 -9.26
N ASN A 169 3.43 -12.09 -7.94
CA ASN A 169 2.80 -11.21 -6.97
C ASN A 169 3.67 -9.97 -6.69
N VAL A 170 3.01 -8.82 -6.52
CA VAL A 170 3.60 -7.65 -5.87
C VAL A 170 3.19 -7.72 -4.39
N VAL A 171 4.15 -7.95 -3.50
CA VAL A 171 3.92 -8.01 -2.05
C VAL A 171 4.46 -6.74 -1.39
N ILE A 172 3.60 -6.01 -0.69
CA ILE A 172 3.93 -4.76 0.01
C ILE A 172 3.59 -4.96 1.48
N GLN A 173 4.58 -4.83 2.36
CA GLN A 173 4.44 -5.17 3.79
C GLN A 173 3.74 -4.09 4.62
N LYS A 174 3.69 -2.86 4.09
CA LYS A 174 3.06 -1.71 4.73
C LYS A 174 2.00 -1.16 3.79
N ASP A 175 2.18 0.08 3.33
CA ASP A 175 1.14 0.81 2.64
C ASP A 175 1.45 0.97 1.15
N VAL A 176 0.39 0.95 0.33
CA VAL A 176 0.41 1.43 -1.04
C VAL A 176 -0.21 2.82 -1.04
N SER A 177 0.57 3.84 -1.38
CA SER A 177 0.06 5.21 -1.53
C SER A 177 0.21 5.64 -2.99
N MET A 178 -0.85 6.25 -3.54
CA MET A 178 -0.88 6.75 -4.91
C MET A 178 -1.49 8.15 -4.92
N ASN A 179 -0.86 9.09 -5.63
CA ASN A 179 -1.34 10.48 -5.67
C ASN A 179 -2.67 10.63 -6.42
N SER A 180 -2.86 9.89 -7.54
CA SER A 180 -4.01 10.08 -8.42
C SER A 180 -5.01 8.93 -8.35
N ARG A 181 -4.63 7.73 -8.78
CA ARG A 181 -5.56 6.59 -8.88
C ARG A 181 -4.84 5.28 -8.64
N PHE A 182 -5.48 4.41 -7.86
CA PHE A 182 -5.23 2.98 -7.89
C PHE A 182 -6.20 2.33 -8.87
N PHE A 183 -5.68 1.77 -9.95
CA PHE A 183 -6.49 1.16 -11.02
C PHE A 183 -6.06 -0.29 -11.22
N ILE A 184 -7.01 -1.22 -11.15
CA ILE A 184 -6.79 -2.65 -11.38
C ILE A 184 -7.68 -3.06 -12.56
N ASN A 185 -7.06 -3.57 -13.62
CA ASN A 185 -7.74 -4.11 -14.79
C ASN A 185 -7.86 -5.64 -14.67
N ASN A 186 -9.00 -6.22 -15.06
CA ASN A 186 -9.22 -7.67 -15.11
C ASN A 186 -8.84 -8.41 -13.81
N ILE A 187 -9.58 -8.15 -12.73
CA ILE A 187 -9.50 -8.97 -11.52
C ILE A 187 -9.99 -10.37 -11.87
N GLY A 188 -9.08 -11.32 -12.10
CA GLY A 188 -9.41 -12.68 -12.53
C GLY A 188 -10.10 -13.55 -11.46
N CYS A 189 -10.03 -13.13 -10.20
CA CYS A 189 -10.75 -13.73 -9.08
C CYS A 189 -11.41 -12.61 -8.25
N ASP A 190 -10.78 -12.19 -7.15
CA ASP A 190 -11.37 -11.25 -6.19
C ASP A 190 -10.39 -10.14 -5.78
N MET A 191 -10.94 -8.98 -5.42
CA MET A 191 -10.29 -8.01 -4.55
C MET A 191 -10.72 -8.32 -3.11
N SER A 192 -9.84 -8.93 -2.33
CA SER A 192 -10.11 -9.26 -0.92
C SER A 192 -9.41 -8.27 0.01
N MET A 193 -10.14 -7.79 1.02
CA MET A 193 -9.62 -6.95 2.10
C MET A 193 -9.95 -7.66 3.42
N SER A 194 -8.93 -8.02 4.19
CA SER A 194 -9.12 -8.63 5.53
C SER A 194 -9.51 -7.59 6.59
N GLY A 195 -9.21 -6.32 6.32
CA GLY A 195 -9.62 -5.18 7.13
C GLY A 195 -10.78 -4.40 6.52
N ASN A 196 -10.89 -3.13 6.89
CA ASN A 196 -11.96 -2.26 6.42
C ASN A 196 -11.66 -1.70 5.02
N ALA A 197 -12.69 -1.67 4.17
CA ALA A 197 -12.69 -0.90 2.93
C ALA A 197 -13.44 0.41 3.15
N THR A 198 -12.81 1.56 2.92
CA THR A 198 -13.46 2.88 2.96
C THR A 198 -13.47 3.49 1.57
N VAL A 199 -14.67 3.80 1.06
CA VAL A 199 -14.88 4.49 -0.21
C VAL A 199 -15.42 5.87 0.08
N LEU A 200 -14.64 6.92 -0.21
CA LEU A 200 -15.06 8.32 0.01
C LEU A 200 -16.06 8.82 -1.05
N GLY A 201 -16.09 8.15 -2.21
CA GLY A 201 -17.02 8.43 -3.30
C GLY A 201 -18.08 7.34 -3.44
N ASN A 202 -18.38 6.96 -4.68
CA ASN A 202 -19.38 5.94 -4.97
C ASN A 202 -18.76 4.55 -4.98
N LEU A 203 -19.44 3.58 -4.36
CA LEU A 203 -19.22 2.16 -4.61
C LEU A 203 -20.16 1.72 -5.74
N ILE A 204 -19.61 1.43 -6.92
CA ILE A 204 -20.36 0.93 -8.07
C ILE A 204 -20.03 -0.56 -8.21
N THR A 205 -21.03 -1.42 -8.03
CA THR A 205 -20.92 -2.87 -8.14
C THR A 205 -22.18 -3.42 -8.81
N ASN A 206 -22.04 -4.53 -9.53
CA ASN A 206 -23.20 -5.26 -10.07
C ASN A 206 -24.06 -5.84 -8.93
N ASN A 207 -23.41 -6.37 -7.88
CA ASN A 207 -24.07 -6.95 -6.72
C ASN A 207 -23.39 -6.47 -5.44
N LEU A 208 -24.17 -6.10 -4.43
CA LEU A 208 -23.69 -5.82 -3.08
C LEU A 208 -24.26 -6.86 -2.13
N SER A 209 -23.40 -7.64 -1.48
CA SER A 209 -23.78 -8.61 -0.45
C SER A 209 -23.17 -8.21 0.89
N ALA A 210 -24.02 -8.07 1.91
CA ALA A 210 -23.61 -7.83 3.28
C ALA A 210 -24.03 -9.03 4.14
N THR A 211 -23.06 -9.80 4.64
CA THR A 211 -23.32 -11.06 5.36
C THR A 211 -23.75 -10.86 6.81
N ASN A 212 -23.38 -9.72 7.41
CA ASN A 212 -23.76 -9.37 8.77
C ASN A 212 -24.85 -8.29 8.75
N ASN A 213 -24.46 -7.03 8.56
CA ASN A 213 -25.36 -5.88 8.59
C ASN A 213 -25.10 -4.97 7.40
N LEU A 214 -26.17 -4.38 6.86
CA LEU A 214 -26.11 -3.22 5.98
C LEU A 214 -26.70 -2.02 6.72
N SER A 215 -25.89 -0.99 6.97
CA SER A 215 -26.32 0.27 7.58
C SER A 215 -26.24 1.39 6.56
N VAL A 216 -27.33 2.14 6.41
CA VAL A 216 -27.42 3.30 5.51
C VAL A 216 -27.97 4.46 6.31
N ASN A 217 -27.23 5.57 6.39
CA ASN A 217 -27.57 6.70 7.26
C ASN A 217 -28.67 7.59 6.70
N ASN A 218 -28.79 7.66 5.37
CA ASN A 218 -29.73 8.55 4.69
C ASN A 218 -30.83 7.74 4.02
N ILE A 219 -30.80 7.67 2.69
CA ILE A 219 -31.88 7.09 1.89
C ILE A 219 -31.34 5.87 1.15
N THR A 220 -32.13 4.81 1.14
CA THR A 220 -31.95 3.69 0.22
C THR A 220 -33.07 3.72 -0.81
N LEU A 221 -32.71 3.71 -2.09
CA LEU A 221 -33.67 3.61 -3.20
C LEU A 221 -33.56 2.23 -3.82
N PHE A 222 -34.70 1.55 -3.94
CA PHE A 222 -34.81 0.29 -4.66
C PHE A 222 -35.63 0.52 -5.93
N ALA A 223 -35.06 0.22 -7.10
CA ALA A 223 -35.76 0.33 -8.38
C ALA A 223 -36.69 -0.86 -8.66
N GLY A 224 -36.55 -1.95 -7.91
CA GLY A 224 -37.37 -3.15 -7.99
C GLY A 224 -37.87 -3.58 -6.62
N ASP A 225 -38.30 -4.84 -6.53
CA ASP A 225 -38.91 -5.39 -5.33
C ASP A 225 -37.91 -5.54 -4.16
N VAL A 226 -38.42 -5.36 -2.95
CA VAL A 226 -37.68 -5.59 -1.71
C VAL A 226 -38.24 -6.83 -1.03
N SER A 227 -37.42 -7.87 -0.90
CA SER A 227 -37.76 -9.09 -0.16
C SER A 227 -37.07 -9.12 1.20
N MET A 228 -37.83 -9.37 2.26
CA MET A 228 -37.33 -9.45 3.64
C MET A 228 -37.84 -10.75 4.27
N ILE A 229 -36.93 -11.62 4.71
CA ILE A 229 -37.27 -12.89 5.37
C ILE A 229 -37.62 -12.67 6.85
N GLY A 230 -36.97 -11.69 7.47
CA GLY A 230 -37.17 -11.32 8.87
C GLY A 230 -38.25 -10.26 9.06
N ASN A 231 -38.33 -9.75 10.29
CA ASN A 231 -39.25 -8.68 10.66
C ASN A 231 -38.83 -7.32 10.06
N ILE A 232 -39.82 -6.47 9.78
CA ILE A 232 -39.61 -5.08 9.40
C ILE A 232 -39.96 -4.19 10.60
N TYR A 233 -39.02 -3.38 11.04
CA TYR A 233 -39.23 -2.40 12.12
C TYR A 233 -39.13 -0.99 11.53
N VAL A 234 -40.20 -0.21 11.65
CA VAL A 234 -40.26 1.18 11.20
C VAL A 234 -40.63 2.04 12.40
N SER A 235 -39.78 3.00 12.76
CA SER A 235 -39.99 3.85 13.93
C SER A 235 -41.00 4.97 13.71
N ASN A 236 -41.14 5.41 12.45
CA ASN A 236 -42.01 6.52 12.08
C ASN A 236 -43.19 6.02 11.24
N LYS A 237 -43.38 6.58 10.05
CA LYS A 237 -44.53 6.32 9.20
C LYS A 237 -44.17 5.34 8.09
N THR A 238 -45.05 4.37 7.87
CA THR A 238 -45.07 3.53 6.67
C THR A 238 -46.18 4.02 5.74
N ILE A 239 -45.87 4.20 4.45
CA ILE A 239 -46.85 4.51 3.41
C ILE A 239 -46.77 3.40 2.37
N LEU A 240 -47.89 2.73 2.11
CA LEU A 240 -48.04 1.71 1.09
C LEU A 240 -49.17 2.17 0.17
N ASN A 241 -48.83 2.47 -1.08
CA ASN A 241 -49.80 2.96 -2.07
C ASN A 241 -50.64 1.82 -2.67
N GLY A 242 -50.13 0.58 -2.61
CA GLY A 242 -50.85 -0.62 -3.02
C GLY A 242 -51.47 -1.36 -1.84
N ASP A 243 -51.96 -2.57 -2.11
CA ASP A 243 -52.63 -3.39 -1.11
C ASP A 243 -51.69 -3.83 0.02
N VAL A 244 -52.23 -3.86 1.24
CA VAL A 244 -51.57 -4.42 2.42
C VAL A 244 -52.26 -5.72 2.80
N SER A 245 -51.59 -6.85 2.53
CA SER A 245 -52.07 -8.17 2.95
C SER A 245 -51.28 -8.65 4.17
N MET A 246 -52.00 -9.04 5.23
CA MET A 246 -51.43 -9.65 6.43
C MET A 246 -52.00 -11.06 6.58
N ASN A 247 -51.16 -12.09 6.42
CA ASN A 247 -51.61 -13.48 6.48
C ASN A 247 -52.12 -13.92 7.86
N ALA A 248 -51.68 -13.27 8.94
CA ALA A 248 -51.98 -13.70 10.31
C ALA A 248 -52.86 -12.70 11.06
N ARG A 249 -52.27 -11.60 11.55
CA ARG A 249 -52.96 -10.66 12.45
C ARG A 249 -52.47 -9.24 12.20
N LEU A 250 -53.38 -8.28 12.37
CA LEU A 250 -53.09 -6.86 12.48
C LEU A 250 -53.31 -6.45 13.94
N PHE A 251 -52.28 -5.91 14.58
CA PHE A 251 -52.39 -5.30 15.91
C PHE A 251 -52.30 -3.78 15.78
N VAL A 252 -53.27 -3.06 16.33
CA VAL A 252 -53.31 -1.60 16.32
C VAL A 252 -53.58 -1.11 17.73
N THR A 253 -52.64 -0.37 18.32
CA THR A 253 -52.82 0.26 19.64
C THR A 253 -53.67 1.53 19.54
N GLY A 254 -53.60 2.23 18.41
CA GLY A 254 -54.40 3.41 18.11
C GLY A 254 -55.70 3.08 17.37
N ASN A 255 -56.16 4.04 16.57
CA ASN A 255 -57.41 3.93 15.82
C ASN A 255 -57.19 3.30 14.44
N ILE A 256 -58.18 2.53 13.99
CA ILE A 256 -58.33 2.12 12.59
C ILE A 256 -59.30 3.09 11.92
N ARG A 257 -58.86 3.79 10.87
CA ARG A 257 -59.71 4.64 10.03
C ARG A 257 -59.71 4.09 8.61
N THR A 258 -60.90 3.79 8.08
CA THR A 258 -61.11 3.30 6.71
C THR A 258 -62.12 4.19 5.99
N ASN A 259 -61.94 4.43 4.69
CA ASN A 259 -62.89 5.23 3.91
C ASN A 259 -64.13 4.45 3.50
N ASN A 260 -64.01 3.12 3.41
CA ASN A 260 -65.07 2.22 2.96
C ASN A 260 -65.40 1.23 4.08
N SER A 261 -66.02 0.11 3.72
CA SER A 261 -66.48 -0.91 4.67
C SER A 261 -65.35 -1.68 5.34
N ILE A 262 -65.59 -2.05 6.60
CA ILE A 262 -64.84 -3.10 7.31
C ILE A 262 -65.67 -4.38 7.22
N ILE A 263 -65.09 -5.44 6.64
CA ILE A 263 -65.72 -6.76 6.55
C ILE A 263 -65.08 -7.67 7.59
N ALA A 264 -65.86 -8.13 8.57
CA ALA A 264 -65.40 -9.02 9.63
C ALA A 264 -66.44 -10.10 9.91
N ASN A 265 -66.00 -11.32 10.19
CA ASN A 265 -66.89 -12.44 10.56
C ASN A 265 -67.56 -12.23 11.94
N GLY A 266 -67.00 -11.36 12.77
CA GLY A 266 -67.57 -10.97 14.07
C GLY A 266 -66.84 -9.78 14.66
N LEU A 267 -67.57 -9.00 15.47
CA LEU A 267 -67.03 -7.90 16.25
C LEU A 267 -67.20 -8.23 17.74
N THR A 268 -66.10 -8.24 18.47
CA THR A 268 -66.10 -8.37 19.92
C THR A 268 -65.51 -7.12 20.53
N VAL A 269 -66.13 -6.64 21.61
CA VAL A 269 -65.69 -5.46 22.35
C VAL A 269 -65.35 -5.90 23.77
N THR A 270 -64.19 -5.49 24.27
CA THR A 270 -63.78 -5.76 25.65
C THR A 270 -64.77 -5.07 26.59
N SER A 271 -65.44 -5.84 27.45
CA SER A 271 -66.50 -5.34 28.35
C SER A 271 -66.43 -6.00 29.74
N ASP A 272 -65.22 -6.28 30.22
CA ASP A 272 -64.95 -6.88 31.52
C ASP A 272 -65.30 -5.91 32.67
N TYR A 273 -65.74 -6.42 33.84
CA TYR A 273 -66.06 -5.54 34.98
C TYR A 273 -64.82 -4.80 35.52
N ARG A 274 -63.62 -5.37 35.33
CA ARG A 274 -62.35 -4.78 35.80
C ARG A 274 -61.95 -3.50 35.06
N ILE A 275 -62.57 -3.21 33.92
CA ILE A 275 -62.35 -1.99 33.14
C ILE A 275 -63.50 -0.99 33.30
N LYS A 276 -64.37 -1.19 34.29
CA LYS A 276 -65.55 -0.35 34.55
C LYS A 276 -65.51 0.15 35.99
N ASP A 277 -65.89 1.41 36.16
CA ASP A 277 -66.11 2.04 37.46
C ASP A 277 -67.53 2.66 37.46
N ASP A 278 -68.05 3.03 38.62
CA ASP A 278 -69.35 3.71 38.78
C ASP A 278 -70.53 3.02 38.06
N ILE A 279 -70.66 1.70 38.25
CA ILE A 279 -71.69 0.90 37.57
C ILE A 279 -73.08 1.19 38.16
N VAL A 280 -73.91 1.91 37.42
CA VAL A 280 -75.33 2.21 37.75
C VAL A 280 -76.27 1.46 36.81
N ALA A 281 -77.37 0.93 37.34
CA ALA A 281 -78.41 0.29 36.53
C ALA A 281 -79.23 1.33 35.76
N LEU A 282 -79.59 1.03 34.51
CA LEU A 282 -80.48 1.89 33.72
C LEU A 282 -81.90 1.84 34.31
N ASP A 283 -82.55 3.00 34.37
CA ASP A 283 -83.92 3.17 34.85
C ASP A 283 -84.85 3.63 33.69
N SER A 284 -86.03 4.17 34.02
CA SER A 284 -87.00 4.65 33.03
C SER A 284 -86.62 5.96 32.34
N THR A 285 -85.44 6.55 32.59
CA THR A 285 -84.96 7.69 31.80
C THR A 285 -84.20 7.26 30.55
N TYR A 286 -83.73 6.00 30.51
CA TYR A 286 -83.02 5.45 29.36
C TYR A 286 -83.98 4.69 28.45
N VAL A 287 -84.77 5.46 27.70
CA VAL A 287 -85.81 4.99 26.77
C VAL A 287 -85.48 5.36 25.33
N VAL A 288 -86.20 4.77 24.37
CA VAL A 288 -86.02 5.04 22.94
C VAL A 288 -87.06 5.96 22.33
N ASP A 289 -88.02 6.45 23.12
CA ASP A 289 -89.17 7.24 22.65
C ASP A 289 -88.77 8.56 21.97
N GLU A 290 -87.69 9.19 22.45
CA GLU A 290 -87.16 10.43 21.90
C GLU A 290 -86.21 10.21 20.71
N LEU A 291 -85.88 8.95 20.38
CA LEU A 291 -85.04 8.65 19.22
C LEU A 291 -85.86 8.71 17.94
N ASN A 292 -85.31 9.34 16.91
CA ASN A 292 -85.94 9.50 15.60
C ASN A 292 -85.20 8.70 14.51
N PRO A 293 -85.59 7.45 14.22
CA PRO A 293 -85.02 6.68 13.11
C PRO A 293 -85.38 7.30 11.76
N VAL A 294 -84.38 7.53 10.93
CA VAL A 294 -84.54 8.16 9.61
C VAL A 294 -83.98 7.30 8.49
N ARG A 295 -84.52 7.49 7.29
CA ARG A 295 -83.92 7.03 6.02
C ARG A 295 -83.23 8.20 5.35
N TYR A 296 -82.01 7.99 4.87
CA TYR A 296 -81.23 9.03 4.20
C TYR A 296 -80.30 8.48 3.13
N TYR A 297 -79.90 9.33 2.18
CA TYR A 297 -78.85 9.02 1.22
C TYR A 297 -77.47 9.38 1.80
N ASN A 298 -76.64 8.38 2.06
CA ASN A 298 -75.27 8.59 2.51
C ASN A 298 -74.39 9.01 1.33
N LYS A 299 -74.03 10.29 1.28
CA LYS A 299 -73.21 10.88 0.22
C LYS A 299 -71.77 10.34 0.17
N LEU A 300 -71.23 9.83 1.29
CA LEU A 300 -69.88 9.24 1.34
C LEU A 300 -69.87 7.80 0.83
N ALA A 301 -70.88 7.02 1.22
CA ALA A 301 -71.02 5.61 0.79
C ALA A 301 -71.78 5.46 -0.55
N ASN A 302 -72.36 6.54 -1.07
CA ASN A 302 -73.13 6.60 -2.31
C ASN A 302 -74.31 5.61 -2.36
N LYS A 303 -75.04 5.47 -1.24
CA LYS A 303 -76.18 4.56 -1.09
C LYS A 303 -77.25 5.12 -0.13
N GLU A 304 -78.49 4.66 -0.25
CA GLU A 304 -79.51 4.82 0.79
C GLU A 304 -79.14 3.99 2.03
N ASP A 305 -79.38 4.55 3.21
CA ASP A 305 -79.15 3.90 4.49
C ASP A 305 -80.23 4.26 5.52
N LEU A 306 -80.26 3.50 6.62
CA LEU A 306 -81.14 3.72 7.77
C LEU A 306 -80.28 4.00 8.99
N GLY A 307 -80.71 4.93 9.84
CA GLY A 307 -79.96 5.23 11.05
C GLY A 307 -80.55 6.40 11.83
N LEU A 308 -79.70 7.00 12.65
CA LEU A 308 -80.00 8.19 13.44
C LEU A 308 -79.14 9.36 12.96
N ILE A 309 -79.67 10.58 13.10
CA ILE A 309 -78.89 11.79 12.90
C ILE A 309 -78.02 12.02 14.14
N ALA A 310 -76.70 12.08 13.96
CA ALA A 310 -75.75 12.14 15.07
C ALA A 310 -76.01 13.32 16.02
N HIS A 311 -76.28 14.52 15.48
CA HIS A 311 -76.55 15.69 16.31
C HIS A 311 -77.85 15.57 17.13
N GLU A 312 -78.93 15.01 16.55
CA GLU A 312 -80.19 14.78 17.28
C GLU A 312 -79.99 13.76 18.40
N LEU A 313 -79.26 12.67 18.12
CA LEU A 313 -78.91 11.68 19.15
C LEU A 313 -78.05 12.28 20.25
N GLN A 314 -77.18 13.24 19.93
CA GLN A 314 -76.30 13.88 20.91
C GLN A 314 -77.07 14.72 21.93
N GLU A 315 -78.23 15.28 21.58
CA GLU A 315 -79.09 16.03 22.51
C GLU A 315 -79.69 15.12 23.60
N VAL A 316 -80.01 13.88 23.25
CA VAL A 316 -80.62 12.89 24.16
C VAL A 316 -79.55 12.05 24.88
N TYR A 317 -78.57 11.52 24.12
CA TYR A 317 -77.48 10.67 24.62
C TYR A 317 -76.11 11.17 24.15
N PRO A 318 -75.55 12.22 24.78
CA PRO A 318 -74.26 12.81 24.38
C PRO A 318 -73.10 11.80 24.32
N ILE A 319 -73.10 10.80 25.22
CA ILE A 319 -72.04 9.79 25.32
C ILE A 319 -71.98 8.81 24.13
N LEU A 320 -73.00 8.80 23.27
CA LEU A 320 -73.08 7.92 22.10
C LEU A 320 -72.61 8.58 20.81
N VAL A 321 -72.20 9.85 20.86
CA VAL A 321 -71.79 10.62 19.69
C VAL A 321 -70.43 11.25 19.93
N ASN A 322 -69.46 11.01 19.06
CA ASN A 322 -68.20 11.74 19.08
C ASN A 322 -68.18 12.80 17.98
N GLY A 323 -67.53 13.93 18.28
CA GLY A 323 -67.41 15.08 17.38
C GLY A 323 -68.44 16.18 17.68
N GLU A 324 -68.20 17.34 17.07
CA GLU A 324 -69.03 18.54 17.24
C GLU A 324 -69.88 18.79 16.00
N LYS A 325 -71.08 19.33 16.19
CA LYS A 325 -71.93 19.75 15.08
C LYS A 325 -71.22 20.84 14.28
N ASP A 326 -71.20 20.69 12.96
CA ASP A 326 -70.56 21.63 12.02
C ASP A 326 -69.03 21.81 12.23
N GLY A 327 -68.37 20.83 12.87
CA GLY A 327 -66.91 20.79 13.01
C GLY A 327 -66.15 20.33 11.75
N GLU A 328 -64.81 20.36 11.78
CA GLU A 328 -63.96 19.90 10.67
C GLU A 328 -64.09 18.38 10.42
N GLU A 329 -64.25 17.58 11.47
CA GLU A 329 -64.51 16.14 11.37
C GLU A 329 -66.02 15.85 11.47
N TYR A 330 -66.50 14.88 10.68
CA TYR A 330 -67.88 14.41 10.79
C TYR A 330 -68.17 13.78 12.15
N GLN A 331 -69.34 14.06 12.70
CA GLN A 331 -69.83 13.37 13.90
C GLN A 331 -70.04 11.88 13.61
N ASN A 332 -69.74 11.04 14.60
CA ASN A 332 -69.88 9.59 14.49
C ASN A 332 -70.67 9.02 15.67
N VAL A 333 -71.52 8.03 15.36
CA VAL A 333 -72.47 7.42 16.31
C VAL A 333 -71.96 6.06 16.77
N ASN A 334 -71.93 5.84 18.08
CA ASN A 334 -71.72 4.54 18.70
C ASN A 334 -73.03 3.73 18.73
N TYR A 335 -73.38 3.13 17.59
CA TYR A 335 -74.58 2.30 17.48
C TYR A 335 -74.57 1.09 18.42
N ILE A 336 -73.40 0.55 18.79
CA ILE A 336 -73.29 -0.57 19.75
C ILE A 336 -73.76 -0.13 21.15
N GLY A 337 -73.52 1.13 21.50
CA GLY A 337 -73.97 1.71 22.77
C GLY A 337 -75.49 1.88 22.89
N LEU A 338 -76.25 1.76 21.80
CA LEU A 338 -77.73 1.74 21.85
C LEU A 338 -78.29 0.39 22.31
N LEU A 339 -77.52 -0.70 22.18
CA LEU A 339 -77.99 -2.05 22.53
C LEU A 339 -78.42 -2.17 24.01
N PRO A 340 -77.69 -1.66 25.01
CA PRO A 340 -78.14 -1.68 26.40
C PRO A 340 -79.44 -0.90 26.63
N ILE A 341 -79.64 0.22 25.93
CA ILE A 341 -80.87 1.03 26.02
C ILE A 341 -82.05 0.24 25.46
N LEU A 342 -81.89 -0.40 24.29
CA LEU A 342 -82.90 -1.29 23.70
C LEU A 342 -83.22 -2.48 24.63
N ILE A 343 -82.21 -3.05 25.30
CA ILE A 343 -82.43 -4.12 26.28
C ILE A 343 -83.20 -3.61 27.51
N ASN A 344 -82.92 -2.40 27.97
CA ASN A 344 -83.64 -1.78 29.09
C ASN A 344 -85.11 -1.52 28.73
N GLU A 345 -85.34 -0.88 27.59
CA GLU A 345 -86.67 -0.60 27.04
C GLU A 345 -87.50 -1.88 26.90
N THR A 346 -86.93 -2.93 26.30
CA THR A 346 -87.63 -4.21 26.14
C THR A 346 -87.96 -4.89 27.47
N LYS A 347 -87.18 -4.65 28.53
CA LYS A 347 -87.51 -5.10 29.88
C LYS A 347 -88.66 -4.30 30.49
N LEU A 348 -88.65 -2.97 30.33
CA LEU A 348 -89.72 -2.09 30.81
C LEU A 348 -91.04 -2.41 30.09
N LEU A 349 -91.04 -2.50 28.77
CA LEU A 349 -92.20 -2.88 27.95
C LEU A 349 -92.79 -4.24 28.38
N LYS A 350 -91.94 -5.25 28.63
CA LYS A 350 -92.43 -6.56 29.13
C LYS A 350 -93.07 -6.45 30.51
N LYS A 351 -92.54 -5.60 31.39
CA LYS A 351 -93.09 -5.39 32.73
C LYS A 351 -94.47 -4.71 32.63
N GLU A 352 -94.61 -3.70 31.80
CA GLU A 352 -95.89 -3.01 31.57
C GLU A 352 -96.92 -3.91 30.90
N MET A 353 -96.51 -4.72 29.93
CA MET A 353 -97.37 -5.71 29.29
C MET A 353 -97.91 -6.71 30.32
N ASN A 354 -97.06 -7.26 31.19
CA ASN A 354 -97.50 -8.18 32.25
C ASN A 354 -98.44 -7.49 33.25
N LEU A 355 -98.15 -6.26 33.67
CA LEU A 355 -99.05 -5.47 34.53
C LEU A 355 -100.41 -5.21 33.87
N THR A 356 -100.41 -4.98 32.55
CA THR A 356 -101.64 -4.76 31.78
C THR A 356 -102.45 -6.05 31.65
N LEU A 357 -101.78 -7.19 31.44
CA LEU A 357 -102.42 -8.51 31.42
C LEU A 357 -103.06 -8.85 32.78
N GLU A 358 -102.34 -8.64 33.89
CA GLU A 358 -102.90 -8.84 35.23
C GLU A 358 -104.13 -7.94 35.51
N ARG A 359 -104.13 -6.71 34.97
CA ARG A 359 -105.28 -5.80 35.08
C ARG A 359 -106.46 -6.28 34.24
N LEU A 360 -106.21 -6.80 33.04
CA LEU A 360 -107.23 -7.35 32.17
C LEU A 360 -107.86 -8.60 32.80
N GLU A 361 -107.06 -9.53 33.32
CA GLU A 361 -107.55 -10.72 34.03
C GLU A 361 -108.46 -10.34 35.20
N LYS A 362 -108.05 -9.34 36.02
CA LYS A 362 -108.89 -8.82 37.11
C LYS A 362 -110.17 -8.13 36.61
N LEU A 363 -110.17 -7.51 35.44
CA LEU A 363 -111.37 -6.89 34.87
C LEU A 363 -112.33 -7.95 34.31
N GLU A 364 -111.81 -9.01 33.68
CA GLU A 364 -112.58 -10.16 33.22
C GLU A 364 -113.22 -10.93 34.38
N GLU A 365 -112.51 -11.10 35.50
CA GLU A 365 -113.08 -11.67 36.74
C GLU A 365 -114.18 -10.82 37.36
N ASN A 366 -114.18 -9.49 37.16
CA ASN A 366 -115.19 -8.58 37.70
C ASN A 366 -116.40 -8.36 36.76
N MET A 367 -116.34 -8.86 35.51
CA MET A 367 -117.44 -8.77 34.54
C MET A 367 -118.25 -10.07 34.41
N ASN A 368 -117.79 -11.16 35.02
CA ASN A 368 -118.54 -12.40 35.25
C ASN A 368 -119.08 -12.44 36.68
#